data_AF-X1PHR3-F1
#
_entry.id   AF-X1PHR3-F1
#
_cell.length_a   1.000
_cell.length_b   1.000
_cell.length_c   1.000
_cell.angle_alpha   90.00
_cell.angle_beta   90.00
_cell.angle_gamma   90.00
#
_symmetry.space_group_name_H-M   'P 1'
#
loop_
_entity.id
_entity.type
_entity.pdbx_description
1 polymer ?
#
loop_
_entity_poly.entity_id
_entity_poly.type
_entity_poly.pdbx_seq_one_letter_code
_entity_poly.pdbx_strand_id
1 'polypeptide(L)' 'RIEIEKEEIPKILQSNIREKMIKQLKKIGFEYITLDLEGYRSGSMDKR' A
#
# COMPACT_ATOMS: atom_id res chain seq x y z
N ARG A 1 2.16 1.43 7.03
CA ARG A 1 1.66 2.28 5.94
C ARG A 1 2.29 1.78 4.65
N ILE A 2 1.49 1.55 3.63
CA ILE A 2 1.93 1.15 2.30
C ILE A 2 1.84 2.38 1.41
N GLU A 3 2.91 2.67 0.69
CA GLU A 3 2.96 3.67 -0.37
C GLU A 3 3.26 2.94 -1.68
N ILE A 4 2.51 3.27 -2.73
CA ILE A 4 2.64 2.68 -4.06
C ILE A 4 2.46 3.78 -5.09
N GLU A 5 2.99 3.60 -6.29
CA GLU A 5 2.69 4.46 -7.43
C GLU A 5 1.17 4.64 -7.58
N LYS A 6 0.75 5.87 -7.88
CA LYS A 6 -0.67 6.24 -7.93
C LYS A 6 -1.43 5.39 -8.94
N GLU A 7 -0.75 5.02 -10.03
CA GLU A 7 -1.26 4.21 -11.13
C GLU A 7 -1.54 2.76 -10.68
N GLU A 8 -0.88 2.26 -9.64
CA GLU A 8 -1.08 0.91 -9.11
C GLU A 8 -2.20 0.84 -8.05
N ILE A 9 -2.71 1.97 -7.55
CA ILE A 9 -3.79 2.01 -6.55
C ILE A 9 -5.02 1.21 -7.00
N PRO A 10 -5.57 1.39 -8.22
CA PRO A 10 -6.76 0.64 -8.65
C PRO A 10 -6.56 -0.88 -8.61
N LYS A 11 -5.34 -1.34 -8.95
CA LYS A 11 -4.98 -2.76 -8.96
C LYS A 11 -4.92 -3.34 -7.54
N ILE A 12 -4.30 -2.63 -6.59
CA ILE A 12 -4.23 -3.06 -5.19
C ILE A 12 -5.62 -3.11 -4.54
N LEU A 13 -6.55 -2.28 -5.00
CA LEU A 13 -7.93 -2.28 -4.52
C LEU A 13 -8.78 -3.46 -5.07
N GLN A 14 -8.32 -4.17 -6.09
CA GLN A 14 -9.00 -5.39 -6.57
C GLN A 14 -9.01 -6.45 -5.46
N SER A 15 -10.18 -7.06 -5.21
CA SER A 15 -10.40 -7.93 -4.04
C SER A 15 -9.39 -9.08 -3.94
N ASN A 16 -9.08 -9.74 -5.07
CA ASN A 16 -8.11 -10.84 -5.12
C ASN A 16 -6.70 -10.42 -4.67
N ILE A 17 -6.25 -9.23 -5.08
CA ILE A 17 -4.93 -8.69 -4.72
C ILE A 17 -4.95 -8.19 -3.28
N ARG A 18 -5.98 -7.42 -2.92
CA ARG A 18 -6.17 -6.85 -1.58
C ARG A 18 -6.20 -7.94 -0.51
N GLU A 19 -6.98 -8.99 -0.70
CA GLU A 19 -7.11 -10.10 0.26
C GLU A 19 -5.82 -10.88 0.41
N LYS A 20 -5.11 -11.15 -0.70
CA LYS A 20 -3.80 -11.80 -0.67
C LYS A 20 -2.79 -10.96 0.12
N MET A 21 -2.76 -9.65 -0.12
CA MET A 21 -1.88 -8.72 0.59
C MET A 21 -2.21 -8.69 2.09
N ILE A 22 -3.49 -8.52 2.46
CA ILE A 22 -3.93 -8.50 3.86
C ILE A 22 -3.53 -9.80 4.58
N LYS A 23 -3.75 -10.96 3.96
CA LYS A 23 -3.40 -12.27 4.54
C LYS A 23 -1.91 -12.37 4.84
N GLN A 24 -1.04 -11.95 3.91
CA GLN A 24 0.41 -12.02 4.11
C GLN A 24 0.88 -11.03 5.18
N LEU A 25 0.36 -9.79 5.17
CA LEU A 25 0.74 -8.76 6.13
C LEU A 25 0.26 -9.09 7.56
N LYS A 26 -0.95 -9.65 7.71
CA LYS A 26 -1.39 -10.13 9.03
C LYS A 26 -0.57 -11.32 9.53
N LYS A 27 -0.14 -12.22 8.63
CA LYS A 27 0.70 -13.37 8.99
C LYS A 27 2.05 -12.95 9.59
N ILE A 28 2.58 -11.79 9.18
CA ILE A 28 3.85 -11.25 9.72
C ILE A 28 3.65 -10.31 10.92
N GLY A 29 2.43 -10.19 11.45
CA GLY A 29 2.15 -9.52 12.72
C GLY A 29 1.57 -8.11 12.64
N PHE A 30 1.19 -7.61 11.46
CA PHE A 30 0.52 -6.31 11.37
C PHE A 30 -0.94 -6.39 11.80
N GLU A 31 -1.31 -5.66 12.85
CA GLU A 31 -2.70 -5.54 13.32
C GLU A 31 -3.55 -4.69 12.38
N TYR A 32 -2.99 -3.55 11.94
CA TYR A 32 -3.63 -2.61 11.02
C TYR A 32 -2.76 -2.39 9.77
N ILE A 33 -3.42 -2.34 8.62
CA ILE A 33 -2.79 -2.12 7.31
C ILE A 33 -3.44 -0.89 6.71
N THR A 34 -2.63 0.13 6.43
CA THR A 34 -3.07 1.39 5.83
C THR A 34 -2.41 1.59 4.48
N LEU A 35 -3.19 2.07 3.50
CA LEU A 35 -2.72 2.49 2.18
C LEU A 35 -2.75 4.02 2.13
N ASP A 36 -1.66 4.62 1.66
CA ASP A 36 -1.66 6.03 1.31
C ASP A 36 -2.39 6.26 -0.02
N LEU A 37 -3.51 6.97 0.02
CA LEU A 37 -4.30 7.28 -1.18
C LEU A 37 -3.68 8.39 -2.03
N GLU A 38 -2.73 9.16 -1.49
CA GLU A 38 -1.97 10.12 -2.29
C GLU A 38 -0.96 9.43 -3.23
N GLY A 39 -0.62 8.17 -2.93
CA GLY A 39 0.40 7.39 -3.63
C GLY A 39 1.82 7.86 -3.32
N TYR A 40 2.79 7.07 -3.75
CA TYR A 40 4.19 7.45 -3.77
C TYR A 40 4.39 8.61 -4.76
N ARG A 41 5.19 9.60 -4.38
CA ARG A 41 5.59 10.72 -5.24
C ARG A 41 7.11 10.79 -5.28
N SER A 42 7.70 10.73 -6.47
CA SER A 42 9.14 10.97 -6.63
C SER A 42 9.45 12.39 -6.12
N GLY A 43 10.40 12.47 -5.17
CA GLY A 43 10.73 13.72 -4.44
C GLY A 43 10.18 13.83 -3.02
N SER A 44 9.37 12.87 -2.55
CA SER A 44 8.93 12.81 -1.14
C SER A 44 10.07 12.44 -0.17
N MET A 45 11.10 11.73 -0.65
CA MET A 45 12.28 11.37 0.15
C MET A 45 13.38 12.47 0.21
N ASP A 46 13.22 13.57 -0.54
CA ASP A 46 14.19 14.69 -0.58
C ASP A 46 13.50 16.05 -0.41
N LYS A 47 12.82 16.23 0.72
CA LYS A 47 12.54 17.56 1.27
C LYS A 47 13.31 17.72 2.58
N ARG A 48 14.61 18.01 2.46
CA ARG A 48 15.40 18.59 3.56
C ARG A 48 15.28 20.11 3.54
#